data_AF-A0A3D2Z6Q2-F1
#
_entry.id   AF-A0A3D2Z6Q2-F1
#
_cell.length_a   1.000
_cell.length_b   1.000
_cell.length_c   1.000
_cell.angle_alpha   90.00
_cell.angle_beta   90.00
_cell.angle_gamma   90.00
#
_symmetry.space_group_name_H-M   'P 1'
#
loop_
_entity.id
_entity.type
_entity.pdbx_description
1 polymer ?
#
loop_
_entity_poly.entity_id
_entity_poly.type
_entity_poly.pdbx_seq_one_letter_code
_entity_poly.pdbx_strand_id
1 'polypeptide(L)'
;MADGSILMVMRGSNDVRPDLPAHKWMTRSHDGGLTWSKAIPWTYDDGVPFHSPSSCSQLILHSDRHLLWMGNLNAQNSRGNRPRYPIILGEVDLDSGLLVRDSVTAIDDRRESESDQLTLSNFYTREDRETGDLLLH
;
A
#
# COMPACT_ATOMS: atom_id res chain seq x y z
N MET A 1 -9.65 5.54 11.30
CA MET A 1 -9.14 4.47 12.18
C MET A 1 -10.15 4.20 13.29
N ALA A 2 -10.01 3.10 14.03
CA ALA A 2 -10.98 2.73 15.09
C ALA A 2 -11.11 3.82 16.17
N ASP A 3 -10.02 4.53 16.45
CA ASP A 3 -9.94 5.68 17.37
C ASP A 3 -10.45 7.01 16.77
N GLY A 4 -10.97 7.01 15.54
CA GLY A 4 -11.41 8.21 14.82
C GLY A 4 -10.29 9.03 14.16
N SER A 5 -9.02 8.63 14.30
CA SER A 5 -7.90 9.29 13.62
C SER A 5 -7.91 9.05 12.12
N ILE A 6 -7.24 9.94 11.38
CA ILE A 6 -7.02 9.83 9.93
C ILE A 6 -5.64 9.20 9.70
N LEU A 7 -5.61 8.13 8.91
CA LEU A 7 -4.39 7.50 8.41
C LEU A 7 -4.05 8.04 7.02
N MET A 8 -2.81 8.46 6.81
CA MET A 8 -2.26 8.73 5.48
C MET A 8 -1.15 7.74 5.18
N VAL A 9 -1.28 7.02 4.06
CA VAL A 9 -0.20 6.21 3.47
C VAL A 9 0.38 6.98 2.29
N MET A 10 1.69 7.19 2.29
CA MET A 10 2.40 8.04 1.35
C MET A 10 3.35 7.24 0.48
N ARG A 11 3.49 7.69 -0.76
CA ARG A 11 4.53 7.25 -1.68
C ARG A 11 5.89 7.83 -1.27
N GLY A 12 6.88 6.96 -1.05
CA GLY A 12 8.29 7.33 -0.96
C GLY A 12 9.01 7.04 -2.29
N SER A 13 10.11 7.75 -2.56
CA SER A 13 11.02 7.43 -3.67
C SER A 13 12.46 7.50 -3.20
N ASN A 14 13.25 6.51 -3.62
CA ASN A 14 14.69 6.44 -3.42
C ASN A 14 15.45 6.59 -4.76
N ASP A 15 14.83 7.14 -5.81
CA ASP A 15 15.37 7.17 -7.18
C ASP A 15 16.80 7.73 -7.27
N VAL A 16 17.04 8.89 -6.66
CA VAL A 16 18.36 9.55 -6.61
C VAL A 16 19.26 9.01 -5.50
N ARG A 17 18.76 8.12 -4.64
CA ARG A 17 19.43 7.56 -3.46
C ARG A 17 19.03 6.09 -3.25
N PRO A 18 19.37 5.19 -4.19
CA PRO A 18 18.89 3.80 -4.17
C PRO A 18 19.46 2.96 -3.02
N ASP A 19 20.45 3.50 -2.29
CA ASP A 19 20.96 2.99 -1.02
C ASP A 19 19.94 3.11 0.13
N LEU A 20 19.01 4.06 0.03
CA LEU A 20 17.92 4.21 1.00
C LEU A 20 16.84 3.16 0.74
N PRO A 21 16.15 2.70 1.80
CA PRO A 21 15.09 1.73 1.63
C PRO A 21 13.85 2.38 0.99
N ALA A 22 13.30 1.70 0.00
CA ALA A 22 12.08 2.04 -0.69
C ALA A 22 10.89 1.50 0.10
N HIS A 23 10.23 2.39 0.85
CA HIS A 23 9.06 2.07 1.65
C HIS A 23 7.86 2.91 1.22
N LYS A 24 6.67 2.42 1.58
CA LYS A 24 5.56 3.33 1.87
C LYS A 24 5.77 3.92 3.26
N TRP A 25 5.25 5.12 3.46
CA TRP A 25 5.33 5.81 4.74
C TRP A 25 3.93 5.99 5.30
N MET A 26 3.78 6.01 6.62
CA MET A 26 2.52 6.33 7.27
C MET A 26 2.66 7.54 8.18
N THR A 27 1.57 8.27 8.34
CA THR A 27 1.38 9.28 9.39
C THR A 27 -0.09 9.33 9.80
N ARG A 28 -0.33 9.81 11.01
CA ARG A 28 -1.68 9.98 11.57
C ARG A 28 -1.98 11.43 11.91
N SER A 29 -3.25 11.77 11.80
CA SER A 29 -3.82 13.00 12.35
C SER A 29 -4.95 12.66 13.32
N HIS A 30 -4.95 13.32 14.47
CA HIS A 30 -5.98 13.17 15.52
C HIS A 30 -6.89 14.40 15.63
N ASP A 31 -6.71 15.38 14.75
CA ASP A 31 -7.39 16.69 14.79
C ASP A 31 -8.03 17.05 13.44
N GLY A 32 -8.50 16.04 12.71
CA GLY A 32 -9.21 16.23 11.44
C GLY A 32 -8.31 16.63 10.27
N GLY A 33 -7.01 16.33 10.35
CA GLY A 33 -6.03 16.59 9.28
C GLY A 33 -5.31 17.92 9.40
N LEU A 34 -5.49 18.66 10.50
CA LEU A 34 -4.83 19.95 10.73
C LEU A 34 -3.35 19.76 11.06
N THR A 35 -3.03 18.78 11.89
CA THR A 35 -1.66 18.39 12.22
C THR A 35 -1.43 16.90 11.99
N TRP A 36 -0.18 16.55 11.71
CA TRP A 36 0.24 15.21 11.38
C TRP A 36 1.44 14.81 12.24
N SER A 37 1.44 13.55 12.69
CA SER A 37 2.60 12.95 13.35
C SER A 37 3.82 12.91 12.41
N LYS A 38 4.99 12.64 12.98
CA LYS A 38 6.18 12.34 12.16
C LYS A 38 5.91 11.15 11.26
N ALA A 39 6.21 11.28 9.97
CA ALA A 39 6.16 10.17 9.04
C ALA A 39 7.16 9.06 9.45
N ILE A 40 6.67 7.83 9.49
CA ILE A 40 7.47 6.63 9.80
C ILE A 40 7.33 5.61 8.68
N PRO A 41 8.31 4.69 8.50
CA PRO A 41 8.16 3.58 7.58
C PRO A 41 6.88 2.81 7.89
N TRP A 42 6.11 2.50 6.85
CA TRP A 42 4.95 1.65 7.01
C TRP A 42 5.39 0.19 6.99
N THR A 43 4.93 -0.58 7.97
CA THR A 43 5.38 -1.95 8.22
C THR A 43 4.19 -2.90 8.22
N TYR A 44 4.49 -4.19 8.26
CA TYR A 44 3.50 -5.16 8.68
C TYR A 44 3.17 -4.97 10.17
N ASP A 45 2.09 -5.61 10.61
CA ASP A 45 1.63 -5.71 12.00
C ASP A 45 2.64 -6.35 12.96
N ASP A 46 3.56 -7.18 12.45
CA ASP A 46 4.71 -7.68 13.21
C ASP A 46 5.91 -6.70 13.32
N GLY A 47 5.76 -5.50 12.77
CA GLY A 47 6.76 -4.43 12.80
C GLY A 47 7.87 -4.55 11.77
N VAL A 48 7.90 -5.61 10.95
CA VAL A 48 8.91 -5.76 9.89
C VAL A 48 8.56 -4.83 8.73
N PRO A 49 9.52 -4.03 8.23
CA PRO A 49 9.28 -3.18 7.06
C PRO A 49 9.20 -3.99 5.77
N PHE A 50 8.44 -3.50 4.81
CA PHE A 50 8.36 -4.06 3.45
C PHE A 50 8.89 -3.09 2.40
N HIS A 51 9.32 -3.63 1.27
CA HIS A 51 9.73 -2.81 0.14
C HIS A 51 8.56 -2.51 -0.79
N SER A 52 8.44 -1.25 -1.21
CA SER A 52 7.44 -0.83 -2.17
C SER A 52 8.03 0.25 -3.08
N PRO A 53 7.79 0.18 -4.40
CA PRO A 53 8.29 1.19 -5.34
C PRO A 53 7.60 2.53 -5.09
N SER A 54 8.14 3.57 -5.75
CA SER A 54 7.47 4.86 -5.92
C SER A 54 6.27 4.73 -6.89
N SER A 55 5.24 4.00 -6.46
CA SER A 55 3.92 3.88 -7.10
C SER A 55 2.84 4.52 -6.23
N CYS A 56 1.73 4.93 -6.83
CA CYS A 56 0.52 5.22 -6.07
C CYS A 56 -0.13 3.91 -5.57
N SER A 57 -0.88 4.02 -4.48
CA SER A 57 -1.61 2.91 -3.86
C SER A 57 -2.91 3.45 -3.26
N GLN A 58 -3.83 2.57 -2.88
CA GLN A 58 -5.14 2.97 -2.38
C GLN A 58 -5.49 2.27 -1.07
N LEU A 59 -6.02 3.03 -0.12
CA LEU A 59 -6.79 2.51 1.00
C LEU A 59 -8.26 2.45 0.60
N ILE A 60 -8.90 1.31 0.81
CA ILE A 60 -10.25 0.99 0.35
C ILE A 60 -11.06 0.56 1.58
N LEU A 61 -11.96 1.42 2.05
CA LEU A 61 -12.91 1.04 3.09
C LEU A 61 -14.04 0.26 2.43
N HIS A 62 -14.11 -1.04 2.73
CA HIS A 62 -15.12 -1.93 2.20
C HIS A 62 -16.40 -1.88 3.04
N SER A 63 -17.56 -2.19 2.44
CA SER A 63 -18.86 -2.11 3.11
C SER A 63 -19.01 -3.06 4.30
N ASP A 64 -18.26 -4.16 4.31
CA ASP A 64 -18.16 -5.12 5.43
C ASP A 64 -17.30 -4.63 6.60
N ARG A 65 -16.82 -3.39 6.54
CA ARG A 65 -16.04 -2.67 7.56
C ARG A 65 -14.55 -3.01 7.60
N HIS A 66 -14.04 -3.86 6.70
CA HIS A 66 -12.59 -4.01 6.56
C HIS A 66 -11.98 -2.79 5.84
N LEU A 67 -10.79 -2.40 6.28
CA LEU A 67 -9.96 -1.45 5.55
C LEU A 67 -8.91 -2.23 4.77
N LEU A 68 -8.99 -2.19 3.46
CA LEU A 68 -8.06 -2.89 2.58
C LEU A 68 -7.03 -1.90 2.02
N TRP A 69 -5.86 -2.41 1.68
CA TRP A 69 -4.84 -1.69 0.94
C TRP A 69 -4.50 -2.45 -0.34
N MET A 70 -4.57 -1.74 -1.47
CA MET A 70 -4.06 -2.24 -2.74
C MET A 70 -2.84 -1.44 -3.16
N GLY A 71 -1.75 -2.14 -3.50
CA GLY A 71 -0.48 -1.52 -3.87
C GLY A 71 0.52 -2.51 -4.44
N ASN A 72 1.81 -2.16 -4.37
CA ASN A 72 2.89 -3.04 -4.83
C ASN A 72 3.85 -3.32 -3.68
N LEU A 73 4.21 -4.59 -3.51
CA LEU A 73 5.28 -5.02 -2.61
C LEU A 73 6.35 -5.74 -3.41
N ASN A 74 7.61 -5.49 -3.09
CA ASN A 74 8.74 -6.14 -3.75
C ASN A 74 9.53 -6.99 -2.75
N ALA A 75 10.03 -8.12 -3.19
CA ALA A 75 10.89 -8.98 -2.37
C ALA A 75 12.24 -8.32 -2.03
N GLN A 76 12.69 -7.39 -2.87
CA GLN A 76 13.95 -6.67 -2.72
C GLN A 76 13.70 -5.17 -2.73
N ASN A 77 14.69 -4.41 -2.25
CA ASN A 77 14.63 -2.95 -2.26
C ASN A 77 14.41 -2.42 -3.67
N SER A 78 13.31 -1.70 -3.88
CA SER A 78 12.98 -1.07 -5.16
C SER A 78 14.02 -0.01 -5.53
N ARG A 79 14.17 0.26 -6.83
CA ARG A 79 14.98 1.36 -7.34
C ARG A 79 14.07 2.41 -7.96
N GLY A 80 13.83 3.48 -7.21
CA GLY A 80 12.91 4.55 -7.56
C GLY A 80 11.52 4.01 -7.81
N ASN A 81 11.10 4.05 -9.08
CA ASN A 81 9.75 3.69 -9.48
C ASN A 81 9.53 2.18 -9.72
N ARG A 82 10.55 1.30 -9.62
CA ARG A 82 10.46 -0.09 -10.10
C ARG A 82 11.04 -1.12 -9.12
N PRO A 83 10.58 -2.39 -9.18
CA PRO A 83 9.51 -2.93 -10.04
C PRO A 83 8.10 -2.58 -9.56
N ARG A 84 7.14 -2.46 -10.49
CA ARG A 84 5.73 -2.12 -10.20
C ARG A 84 4.81 -3.33 -10.33
N TYR A 85 5.26 -4.44 -9.78
CA TYR A 85 4.57 -5.72 -9.69
C TYR A 85 5.22 -6.50 -8.53
N PRO A 86 4.51 -7.45 -7.91
CA PRO A 86 3.07 -7.72 -8.07
C PRO A 86 2.18 -6.55 -7.61
N ILE A 87 0.92 -6.53 -8.07
CA ILE A 87 -0.15 -5.85 -7.33
C ILE A 87 -0.59 -6.78 -6.22
N ILE A 88 -0.69 -6.25 -5.01
CA ILE A 88 -1.19 -6.99 -3.86
C ILE A 88 -2.43 -6.32 -3.30
N LEU A 89 -3.27 -7.12 -2.63
CA LEU A 89 -4.33 -6.69 -1.73
C LEU A 89 -4.00 -7.22 -0.33
N GLY A 90 -4.21 -6.43 0.71
CA GLY A 90 -4.10 -6.87 2.09
C GLY A 90 -4.98 -6.04 3.01
N GLU A 91 -5.28 -6.56 4.18
CA GLU A 91 -6.05 -5.90 5.22
C GLU A 91 -5.15 -4.97 6.05
N VAL A 92 -5.71 -3.83 6.45
CA VAL A 92 -5.09 -2.88 7.35
C VAL A 92 -5.77 -2.99 8.70
N ASP A 93 -5.00 -3.28 9.74
CA ASP A 93 -5.49 -3.34 11.10
C ASP A 93 -6.00 -1.95 11.53
N LEU A 94 -7.26 -1.87 11.96
CA LEU A 94 -7.94 -0.60 12.23
C LEU A 94 -7.46 0.10 13.50
N ASP A 95 -6.74 -0.60 14.38
CA ASP A 95 -6.18 -0.04 15.62
C ASP A 95 -4.79 0.54 15.37
N SER A 96 -3.88 -0.25 14.79
CA SER A 96 -2.48 0.10 14.52
C SER A 96 -2.25 0.80 13.19
N GLY A 97 -3.15 0.61 12.20
CA GLY A 97 -3.01 1.14 10.85
C GLY A 97 -1.89 0.46 10.05
N LEU A 98 -1.38 -0.67 10.53
CA LEU A 98 -0.36 -1.46 9.88
C LEU A 98 -0.99 -2.50 8.95
N LEU A 99 -0.20 -2.97 7.98
CA LEU A 99 -0.65 -4.00 7.05
C LEU A 99 -0.61 -5.37 7.75
N VAL A 100 -1.71 -6.10 7.79
CA VAL A 100 -1.77 -7.44 8.39
C VAL A 100 -1.01 -8.41 7.49
N ARG A 101 0.14 -8.93 7.94
CA ARG A 101 1.04 -9.74 7.10
C ARG A 101 0.31 -10.91 6.44
N ASP A 102 -0.44 -11.66 7.22
CA ASP A 102 -1.04 -12.93 6.79
C ASP A 102 -2.25 -12.75 5.86
N SER A 103 -2.72 -11.51 5.70
CA SER A 103 -3.80 -11.15 4.78
C SER A 103 -3.31 -10.83 3.36
N VAL A 104 -2.01 -10.62 3.18
CA VAL A 104 -1.46 -10.12 1.91
C VAL A 104 -1.53 -11.20 0.84
N THR A 105 -2.24 -10.88 -0.24
CA THR A 105 -2.38 -11.75 -1.41
C THR A 105 -1.98 -11.02 -2.69
N ALA A 106 -1.33 -11.74 -3.61
CA ALA A 106 -1.02 -11.22 -4.94
C ALA A 106 -2.27 -11.30 -5.83
N ILE A 107 -2.63 -10.18 -6.46
CA ILE A 107 -3.75 -10.09 -7.41
C ILE A 107 -3.27 -10.38 -8.83
N ASP A 108 -2.14 -9.77 -9.21
CA ASP A 108 -1.50 -10.00 -10.50
C ASP A 108 0.01 -9.72 -10.40
N ASP A 109 0.79 -10.42 -11.22
CA ASP A 109 2.25 -10.33 -11.26
C ASP A 109 2.78 -10.49 -12.69
N ARG A 110 4.01 -10.05 -12.92
CA ARG A 110 4.68 -10.20 -14.20
C ARG A 110 4.96 -11.68 -14.50
N ARG A 111 4.52 -12.12 -15.67
CA ARG A 111 4.80 -13.45 -16.23
C ARG A 111 6.12 -13.44 -17.00
N GLU A 112 6.72 -14.61 -17.19
CA GLU A 112 8.03 -14.75 -17.86
C GLU A 112 8.05 -14.19 -19.30
N SER A 113 6.92 -14.23 -20.01
CA SER A 113 6.80 -13.71 -21.38
C SER A 113 6.59 -12.20 -21.45
N GLU A 114 6.38 -11.53 -20.31
CA GLU A 114 6.08 -10.10 -20.27
C GLU A 114 7.34 -9.27 -20.09
N SER A 115 7.27 -8.02 -20.54
CA SER A 115 8.40 -7.09 -20.44
C SER A 115 8.76 -6.79 -18.99
N ASP A 116 10.06 -6.73 -18.68
CA ASP A 116 10.56 -6.24 -17.38
C ASP A 116 10.17 -4.77 -17.11
N GLN A 117 9.69 -4.06 -18.13
CA GLN A 117 9.15 -2.70 -18.03
C GLN A 117 7.67 -2.66 -17.68
N LEU A 118 6.98 -3.80 -17.53
CA LEU A 118 5.57 -3.88 -17.15
C LEU A 118 5.31 -3.06 -15.89
N THR A 119 4.20 -2.31 -15.89
CA THR A 119 3.77 -1.53 -14.73
C THR A 119 2.33 -1.84 -14.38
N LEU A 120 2.14 -2.51 -13.25
CA LEU A 120 0.84 -2.80 -12.66
C LEU A 120 0.65 -1.84 -11.46
N SER A 121 0.32 -0.59 -11.74
CA SER A 121 0.33 0.49 -10.74
C SER A 121 -0.49 1.69 -11.15
N ASN A 122 -0.68 2.64 -10.23
CA ASN A 122 -1.44 3.87 -10.48
C ASN A 122 -2.86 3.59 -11.00
N PHE A 123 -3.38 2.44 -10.58
CA PHE A 123 -4.74 1.98 -10.81
C PHE A 123 -5.73 2.74 -9.92
N TYR A 124 -7.00 2.49 -10.17
CA TYR A 124 -8.08 2.86 -9.27
C TYR A 124 -8.92 1.63 -8.96
N THR A 125 -9.19 1.42 -7.67
CA THR A 125 -10.09 0.36 -7.20
C THR A 125 -11.33 0.99 -6.58
N ARG A 126 -12.47 0.34 -6.82
CA ARG A 126 -13.73 0.65 -6.14
C ARG A 126 -14.45 -0.63 -5.80
N GLU A 127 -15.26 -0.57 -4.75
CA GLU A 127 -16.25 -1.60 -4.47
C GLU A 127 -17.47 -1.42 -5.40
N ASP A 128 -17.96 -2.52 -5.94
CA ASP A 128 -19.28 -2.58 -6.55
C ASP A 128 -20.37 -2.67 -5.48
N ARG A 129 -21.36 -1.78 -5.54
CA ARG A 129 -22.38 -1.69 -4.48
C ARG A 129 -23.41 -2.82 -4.51
N GLU A 130 -23.59 -3.49 -5.64
CA GLU A 130 -24.58 -4.56 -5.78
C GLU A 130 -23.98 -5.90 -5.34
N THR A 131 -22.72 -6.15 -5.71
CA THR A 131 -22.08 -7.45 -5.43
C THR A 131 -21.13 -7.42 -4.24
N GLY A 132 -20.57 -6.27 -3.88
CA GLY A 132 -19.46 -6.16 -2.94
C GLY A 132 -18.10 -6.50 -3.56
N ASP A 133 -18.02 -6.74 -4.87
CA ASP A 133 -16.74 -7.08 -5.50
C ASP A 133 -15.84 -5.85 -5.62
N LEU A 134 -14.53 -6.04 -5.49
CA LEU A 134 -13.56 -5.02 -5.83
C LEU A 134 -13.29 -5.02 -7.34
N LEU A 135 -13.56 -3.89 -7.97
CA LEU A 135 -13.29 -3.64 -9.39
C LEU A 135 -12.00 -2.84 -9.54
N LEU A 136 -11.04 -3.40 -10.29
CA LEU A 136 -9.75 -2.79 -10.59
C LEU A 136 -9.76 -2.17 -12.00
N HIS A 137 -9.34 -0.91 -12.10
CA HIS A 137 -9.32 -0.11 -13.33
C HIS A 137 -7.93 0.44 -13.65
#